data_AF-A0A202DHI6-F1
#
_entry.id   AF-A0A202DHI6-F1
#
_cell.length_a   1.000
_cell.length_b   1.000
_cell.length_c   1.000
_cell.angle_alpha   90.00
_cell.angle_beta   90.00
_cell.angle_gamma   90.00
#
_symmetry.space_group_name_H-M   'P 1'
#
loop_
_entity.id
_entity.type
_entity.pdbx_description
1 polymer ?
#
loop_
_entity_poly.entity_id
_entity_poly.type
_entity_poly.pdbx_seq_one_letter_code
_entity_poly.pdbx_strand_id
1 'polypeptide(L)'
;MFLVEDRRENLIYKAMKMGQRILILTFLCLLIVSGRISADKVTLKEGKVLHGRIISESEDEVMMILGTNMTLRVNKSKIKEINRKKKPKVKKNVVTMDDLKTPEEDKKKEENRKETKGKLTKKKPSVDIARIHPGRQYRVIEKRNVGIEETRQSVNYVVKGDSFQDIHDQIHSKEGGRGFLVSGGRTASQTKMKATWSANLTFEAERSRWVNIVIKATMTTTYPSWDPPPKVKDEEKGKWKKFLDDVVDHEKGHMDIFSRALAQAGESLEGLRCQNASELQKKSKQIFGESLRKAEKQQKGYDRRQRRKKKHSRIKRPRKKALK
;
A
#
# COMPACT_ATOMS: atom_id res chain seq x y z
N MET A 1 -3.11 -54.10 -57.13
CA MET A 1 -3.18 -52.70 -56.62
C MET A 1 -2.92 -52.78 -55.12
N PHE A 2 -1.85 -52.14 -54.66
CA PHE A 2 -1.21 -52.38 -53.36
C PHE A 2 -1.97 -51.70 -52.21
N LEU A 3 -2.24 -52.44 -51.13
CA LEU A 3 -2.64 -51.92 -49.82
C LEU A 3 -1.39 -51.75 -48.96
N VAL A 4 -0.90 -50.51 -48.86
CA VAL A 4 0.18 -50.12 -47.93
C VAL A 4 -0.31 -48.88 -47.19
N GLU A 5 -1.10 -49.08 -46.14
CA GLU A 5 -1.50 -47.95 -45.28
C GLU A 5 -2.05 -48.43 -43.94
N ASP A 6 -1.21 -48.99 -43.06
CA ASP A 6 -1.56 -49.03 -41.63
C ASP A 6 -0.39 -49.27 -40.66
N ARG A 7 0.59 -48.36 -40.61
CA ARG A 7 1.64 -48.39 -39.55
C ARG A 7 1.91 -47.05 -38.86
N ARG A 8 1.28 -45.96 -39.28
CA ARG A 8 1.57 -44.62 -38.72
C ARG A 8 0.72 -44.28 -37.49
N GLU A 9 -0.47 -44.86 -37.32
CA GLU A 9 -1.34 -44.52 -36.18
C GLU A 9 -0.84 -45.08 -34.83
N ASN A 10 -0.11 -46.19 -34.85
CA ASN A 10 0.35 -46.87 -33.63
C ASN A 10 1.50 -46.13 -32.91
N LEU A 11 2.26 -45.31 -33.63
CA LEU A 11 3.40 -44.55 -33.08
C LEU A 11 2.95 -43.30 -32.31
N ILE A 12 1.90 -42.62 -32.79
CA ILE A 12 1.37 -41.41 -32.15
C ILE A 12 0.74 -41.77 -30.80
N TYR A 13 0.02 -42.90 -30.73
CA TYR A 13 -0.63 -43.35 -29.50
C TYR A 13 0.39 -43.77 -28.42
N LYS A 14 1.50 -44.41 -28.82
CA LYS A 14 2.60 -44.75 -27.90
C LYS A 14 3.32 -43.50 -27.37
N ALA A 15 3.52 -42.48 -28.19
CA ALA A 15 4.16 -41.22 -27.76
C ALA A 15 3.30 -40.45 -26.75
N MET A 16 1.97 -40.37 -26.96
CA MET A 16 1.05 -39.73 -26.00
C MET A 16 1.03 -40.43 -24.64
N LYS A 17 1.02 -41.77 -24.63
CA LYS A 17 0.96 -42.56 -23.38
C LYS A 17 2.28 -42.48 -22.58
N MET A 18 3.42 -42.25 -23.24
CA MET A 18 4.71 -42.05 -22.58
C MET A 18 4.84 -40.64 -21.98
N GLY A 19 4.38 -39.59 -22.69
CA GLY A 19 4.38 -38.22 -22.18
C GLY A 19 3.51 -38.03 -20.93
N GLN A 20 2.36 -38.69 -20.89
CA GLN A 20 1.44 -38.60 -19.74
C GLN A 20 2.01 -39.24 -18.47
N ARG A 21 2.82 -40.31 -18.60
CA ARG A 21 3.49 -40.96 -17.46
C ARG A 21 4.64 -40.13 -16.90
N ILE A 22 5.41 -39.45 -17.75
CA ILE A 22 6.49 -38.55 -17.33
C ILE A 22 5.92 -37.31 -16.61
N LEU A 23 4.80 -36.77 -17.09
CA LEU A 23 4.12 -35.64 -16.44
C LEU A 23 3.57 -36.01 -15.05
N ILE A 24 3.00 -37.22 -14.89
CA ILE A 24 2.51 -37.71 -13.60
C ILE A 24 3.67 -37.94 -12.63
N LEU A 25 4.79 -38.52 -13.07
CA LEU A 25 5.95 -38.75 -12.19
C LEU A 25 6.61 -37.43 -11.75
N THR A 26 6.71 -36.43 -12.63
CA THR A 26 7.24 -35.11 -12.27
C THR A 26 6.33 -34.35 -11.31
N PHE A 27 5.00 -34.47 -11.46
CA PHE A 27 4.04 -33.89 -10.51
C PHE A 27 4.10 -34.59 -9.14
N LEU A 28 4.31 -35.91 -9.12
CA LEU A 28 4.43 -36.68 -7.88
C LEU A 28 5.74 -36.38 -7.14
N CYS A 29 6.86 -36.19 -7.85
CA CYS A 29 8.13 -35.78 -7.25
C CYS A 29 8.11 -34.32 -6.74
N LEU A 30 7.38 -33.40 -7.37
CA LEU A 30 7.23 -32.03 -6.87
C LEU A 30 6.44 -31.97 -5.55
N LEU A 31 5.54 -32.92 -5.28
CA LEU A 31 4.79 -32.98 -4.03
C LEU A 31 5.64 -33.43 -2.83
N ILE A 32 6.71 -34.20 -3.05
CA ILE A 32 7.55 -34.72 -1.97
C ILE A 32 8.56 -33.66 -1.47
N VAL A 33 8.85 -32.62 -2.25
CA VAL A 33 9.68 -31.45 -1.84
C VAL A 33 8.82 -30.32 -1.27
N SER A 34 7.61 -30.64 -0.79
CA SER A 34 6.85 -29.76 0.12
C SER A 34 7.58 -29.75 1.45
N GLY A 35 8.58 -28.87 1.58
CA GLY A 35 9.33 -28.68 2.81
C GLY A 35 8.38 -28.67 4.01
N ARG A 36 8.70 -29.46 5.03
CA ARG A 36 7.93 -29.55 6.28
C ARG A 36 7.89 -28.19 6.97
N ILE A 37 7.03 -27.29 6.49
CA ILE A 37 6.73 -26.01 7.14
C ILE A 37 6.22 -26.40 8.50
N SER A 38 7.06 -26.15 9.49
CA SER A 38 6.83 -26.59 10.86
C SER A 38 5.68 -25.78 11.44
N ALA A 39 4.49 -26.37 11.49
CA ALA A 39 3.32 -25.75 12.09
C ALA A 39 3.37 -25.89 13.63
N ASP A 40 2.96 -24.85 14.34
CA ASP A 40 2.63 -24.93 15.76
C ASP A 40 1.34 -25.75 15.92
N LYS A 41 1.22 -26.44 17.05
CA LYS A 41 0.06 -27.27 17.40
C LYS A 41 -0.68 -26.64 18.57
N VAL A 42 -1.96 -26.35 18.39
CA VAL A 42 -2.85 -25.82 19.45
C VAL A 42 -3.95 -26.84 19.72
N THR A 43 -3.96 -27.42 20.91
CA THR A 43 -4.98 -28.38 21.34
C THR A 43 -6.05 -27.63 22.14
N LEU A 44 -7.32 -27.75 21.74
CA LEU A 44 -8.46 -27.15 22.44
C LEU A 44 -8.98 -28.06 23.56
N LYS A 45 -9.69 -27.51 24.53
CA LYS A 45 -10.29 -28.27 25.65
C LYS A 45 -11.31 -29.33 25.18
N GLU A 46 -11.97 -29.07 24.06
CA GLU A 46 -12.88 -30.02 23.38
C GLU A 46 -12.15 -31.15 22.62
N GLY A 47 -10.82 -31.24 22.70
CA GLY A 47 -10.02 -32.28 22.04
C GLY A 47 -9.65 -32.00 20.58
N LYS A 48 -10.19 -30.94 19.96
CA LYS A 48 -9.79 -30.53 18.61
C LYS A 48 -8.35 -30.04 18.58
N VAL A 49 -7.62 -30.39 17.52
CA VAL A 49 -6.22 -30.00 17.32
C VAL A 49 -6.09 -29.12 16.09
N LEU A 50 -5.54 -27.93 16.26
CA LEU A 50 -5.29 -26.97 15.20
C LEU A 50 -3.80 -26.94 14.87
N HIS A 51 -3.49 -27.07 13.58
CA HIS A 51 -2.12 -26.96 13.06
C HIS A 51 -1.99 -25.67 12.26
N GLY A 52 -1.11 -24.77 12.68
CA GLY A 52 -0.89 -23.50 11.99
C GLY A 52 0.28 -22.72 12.55
N ARG A 53 0.54 -21.54 12.02
CA ARG A 53 1.59 -20.65 12.54
C ARG A 53 0.97 -19.62 13.47
N ILE A 54 1.39 -19.56 14.72
CA ILE A 54 0.94 -18.50 15.64
C ILE A 54 1.58 -17.17 15.20
N ILE A 55 0.76 -16.16 14.93
CA ILE A 55 1.21 -14.82 14.50
C ILE A 55 1.39 -13.91 15.71
N SER A 56 0.43 -13.96 16.63
CA SER A 56 0.40 -13.14 17.83
C SER A 56 -0.29 -13.88 18.96
N GLU A 57 0.11 -13.54 20.18
CA GLU A 57 -0.46 -14.04 21.42
C GLU A 57 -0.60 -12.84 22.36
N SER A 58 -1.83 -12.59 22.81
CA SER A 58 -2.14 -11.62 23.87
C SER A 58 -2.37 -12.36 25.19
N GLU A 59 -2.84 -11.67 26.21
CA GLU A 59 -3.23 -12.27 27.49
C GLU A 59 -4.38 -13.26 27.29
N ASP A 60 -5.43 -12.85 26.58
CA ASP A 60 -6.67 -13.63 26.45
C ASP A 60 -6.78 -14.48 25.19
N GLU A 61 -5.94 -14.24 24.18
CA GLU A 61 -6.17 -14.80 22.85
C GLU A 61 -4.89 -15.17 22.09
N VAL A 62 -5.06 -16.09 21.13
CA VAL A 62 -4.04 -16.54 20.20
C VAL A 62 -4.57 -16.35 18.79
N MET A 63 -3.80 -15.66 17.93
CA MET A 63 -4.07 -15.61 16.49
C MET A 63 -3.14 -16.54 15.75
N MET A 64 -3.69 -17.40 14.90
CA MET A 64 -2.93 -18.37 14.11
C MET A 64 -3.35 -18.37 12.64
N ILE A 65 -2.38 -18.59 11.74
CA ILE A 65 -2.65 -18.82 10.31
C ILE A 65 -2.82 -20.32 10.08
N LEU A 66 -3.97 -20.71 9.55
CA LEU A 66 -4.29 -22.05 9.10
C LEU A 66 -4.14 -22.10 7.57
N GLY A 67 -2.98 -22.55 7.07
CA GLY A 67 -2.71 -22.63 5.62
C GLY A 67 -2.39 -21.28 4.96
N THR A 68 -2.81 -21.08 3.71
CA THR A 68 -2.30 -19.97 2.88
C THR A 68 -3.00 -18.64 3.13
N ASN A 69 -4.26 -18.61 3.60
CA ASN A 69 -5.04 -17.37 3.71
C ASN A 69 -6.09 -17.36 4.85
N MET A 70 -6.09 -18.32 5.76
CA MET A 70 -7.06 -18.35 6.86
C MET A 70 -6.39 -17.91 8.16
N THR A 71 -6.93 -16.88 8.81
CA THR A 71 -6.50 -16.46 10.14
C THR A 71 -7.59 -16.83 11.13
N LEU A 72 -7.23 -17.53 12.20
CA LEU A 72 -8.13 -17.94 13.27
C LEU A 72 -7.72 -17.27 14.57
N ARG A 73 -8.69 -16.67 15.26
CA ARG A 73 -8.55 -16.10 16.60
C ARG A 73 -9.18 -17.08 17.60
N VAL A 74 -8.39 -17.54 18.56
CA VAL A 74 -8.82 -18.52 19.56
C VAL A 74 -8.61 -17.93 20.95
N ASN A 75 -9.65 -17.89 21.77
CA ASN A 75 -9.55 -17.46 23.16
C ASN A 75 -8.83 -18.52 24.00
N LYS A 76 -7.86 -18.11 24.82
CA LYS A 76 -7.03 -19.01 25.64
C LYS A 76 -7.84 -19.82 26.64
N SER A 77 -8.98 -19.32 27.11
CA SER A 77 -9.89 -20.09 27.97
C SER A 77 -10.36 -21.40 27.33
N LYS A 78 -10.37 -21.48 25.98
CA LYS A 78 -10.73 -22.67 25.20
C LYS A 78 -9.53 -23.55 24.82
N ILE A 79 -8.30 -23.09 25.07
CA ILE A 79 -7.07 -23.81 24.73
C ILE A 79 -6.67 -24.69 25.91
N LYS A 80 -6.37 -25.96 25.63
CA LYS A 80 -5.81 -26.91 26.60
C LYS A 80 -4.29 -26.83 26.63
N GLU A 81 -3.66 -26.81 25.46
CA GLU A 81 -2.21 -26.85 25.33
C GLU A 81 -1.75 -26.17 24.04
N ILE A 82 -0.60 -25.48 24.10
CA ILE A 82 0.08 -24.91 22.94
C ILE A 82 1.47 -25.53 22.84
N ASN A 83 1.71 -26.32 21.81
CA ASN A 83 3.00 -26.93 21.53
C ASN A 83 3.71 -26.15 20.40
N ARG A 84 4.72 -25.37 20.78
CA ARG A 84 5.54 -24.58 19.86
C ARG A 84 6.84 -25.29 19.55
N LYS A 85 7.16 -25.39 18.26
CA LYS A 85 8.45 -25.96 17.85
C LYS A 85 9.62 -25.01 18.14
N LYS A 86 9.36 -23.70 18.24
CA LYS A 86 10.36 -22.68 18.55
C LYS A 86 9.88 -21.83 19.73
N LYS A 87 10.66 -21.78 20.82
CA LYS A 87 10.33 -20.93 21.99
C LYS A 87 10.26 -19.47 21.55
N PRO A 88 9.21 -18.72 21.92
CA PRO A 88 9.11 -17.30 21.61
C PRO A 88 10.30 -16.57 22.26
N LYS A 89 11.01 -15.74 21.48
CA LYS A 89 12.00 -14.83 22.04
C LYS A 89 11.22 -13.75 22.79
N VAL A 90 10.99 -13.97 24.09
CA VAL A 90 10.42 -12.95 24.97
C VAL A 90 11.42 -11.80 25.02
N LYS A 91 11.10 -10.69 24.33
CA LYS A 91 11.79 -9.42 24.58
C LYS A 91 11.32 -8.95 25.95
N LYS A 92 12.10 -9.25 27.00
CA LYS A 92 11.90 -8.62 28.30
C LYS A 92 12.19 -7.13 28.12
N ASN A 93 11.17 -6.30 28.08
CA ASN A 93 11.32 -4.89 28.39
C ASN A 93 11.48 -4.83 29.91
N VAL A 94 12.72 -4.95 30.38
CA VAL A 94 13.05 -4.63 31.76
C VAL A 94 13.02 -3.11 31.83
N VAL A 95 11.88 -2.56 32.28
CA VAL A 95 11.83 -1.18 32.79
C VAL A 95 12.42 -1.26 34.19
N THR A 96 13.64 -0.78 34.34
CA THR A 96 14.29 -0.62 35.63
C THR A 96 13.67 0.56 36.37
N MET A 97 13.60 0.49 37.70
CA MET A 97 13.09 1.55 38.57
C MET A 97 13.77 2.93 38.33
N ASP A 98 14.94 2.97 37.69
CA ASP A 98 15.65 4.20 37.31
C ASP A 98 14.94 5.02 36.21
N ASP A 99 14.00 4.42 35.46
CA ASP A 99 13.24 5.11 34.40
C ASP A 99 12.04 5.91 34.94
N LEU A 100 11.81 5.91 36.25
CA LEU A 100 10.79 6.71 36.94
C LEU A 100 11.45 7.83 37.77
N LYS A 101 11.98 8.86 37.10
CA LYS A 101 12.27 10.15 37.75
C LYS A 101 11.27 11.22 37.36
N THR A 102 10.69 11.82 38.39
CA THR A 102 9.67 12.89 38.41
C THR A 102 10.18 14.19 37.78
N PRO A 103 9.34 14.95 37.04
CA PRO A 103 9.73 16.23 36.45
C PRO A 103 9.53 17.37 37.45
N GLU A 104 10.58 17.78 38.16
CA GLU A 104 10.51 18.95 39.06
C GLU A 104 11.64 19.99 38.90
N GLU A 105 12.50 19.91 37.88
CA GLU A 105 13.67 20.81 37.76
C GLU A 105 13.66 21.85 36.61
N ASP A 106 12.55 22.09 35.91
CA ASP A 106 12.49 23.07 34.81
C ASP A 106 12.00 24.48 35.20
N LYS A 107 12.16 24.91 36.46
CA LYS A 107 11.71 26.25 36.93
C LYS A 107 12.81 27.25 37.33
N LYS A 108 14.09 27.04 36.97
CA LYS A 108 15.18 27.96 37.37
C LYS A 108 16.01 28.59 36.23
N LYS A 109 15.47 28.70 35.01
CA LYS A 109 16.22 29.28 33.89
C LYS A 109 15.45 30.33 33.08
N GLU A 110 14.75 31.24 33.75
CA GLU A 110 14.03 32.34 33.09
C GLU A 110 14.17 33.71 33.78
N GLU A 111 15.28 33.95 34.49
CA GLU A 111 15.49 35.25 35.18
C GLU A 111 16.89 35.86 34.98
N ASN A 112 17.51 35.65 33.81
CA ASN A 112 18.78 36.33 33.50
C ASN A 112 18.91 36.73 32.02
N ARG A 113 17.95 37.54 31.54
CA ARG A 113 18.01 38.11 30.19
C ARG A 113 17.46 39.54 30.16
N LYS A 114 18.14 40.44 30.87
CA LYS A 114 18.10 41.88 30.58
C LYS A 114 19.50 42.35 30.22
N GLU A 115 19.54 43.26 29.25
CA GLU A 115 20.69 44.02 28.76
C GLU A 115 21.68 43.30 27.83
N THR A 116 21.35 43.33 26.53
CA THR A 116 22.35 43.68 25.51
C THR A 116 21.63 44.28 24.30
N LYS A 117 21.60 45.62 24.23
CA LYS A 117 21.23 46.37 23.02
C LYS A 117 22.37 46.21 22.00
N GLY A 118 22.33 45.13 21.23
CA GLY A 118 23.20 44.87 20.09
C GLY A 118 22.43 44.95 18.78
N LYS A 119 22.78 45.94 17.97
CA LYS A 119 22.46 46.17 16.54
C LYS A 119 21.84 44.94 15.83
N LEU A 120 20.52 44.97 15.63
CA LEU A 120 19.78 44.01 14.81
C LEU A 120 20.13 44.23 13.32
N THR A 121 21.12 43.52 12.80
CA THR A 121 21.15 43.26 11.36
C THR A 121 19.96 42.36 11.05
N LYS A 122 19.01 42.86 10.26
CA LYS A 122 17.84 42.12 9.76
C LYS A 122 18.31 40.80 9.10
N LYS A 123 18.33 39.72 9.87
CA LYS A 123 18.48 38.37 9.33
C LYS A 123 17.16 38.10 8.60
N LYS A 124 17.19 38.15 7.26
CA LYS A 124 16.05 37.79 6.41
C LYS A 124 15.49 36.45 6.91
N PRO A 125 14.17 36.31 7.10
CA PRO A 125 13.59 35.00 7.37
C PRO A 125 13.97 34.07 6.21
N SER A 126 14.69 33.01 6.52
CA SER A 126 14.93 31.93 5.57
C SER A 126 13.57 31.35 5.21
N VAL A 127 13.17 31.51 3.95
CA VAL A 127 11.96 30.90 3.42
C VAL A 127 12.15 29.39 3.53
N ASP A 128 11.45 28.74 4.46
CA ASP A 128 11.35 27.29 4.52
C ASP A 128 10.65 26.82 3.24
N ILE A 129 11.47 26.45 2.26
CA ILE A 129 11.03 25.81 1.03
C ILE A 129 10.44 24.48 1.46
N ALA A 130 9.15 24.29 1.18
CA ALA A 130 8.34 23.16 1.63
C ALA A 130 9.04 21.83 1.36
N ARG A 131 9.77 21.31 2.36
CA ARG A 131 10.20 19.92 2.37
C ARG A 131 8.94 19.11 2.61
N ILE A 132 8.53 18.32 1.61
CA ILE A 132 7.61 17.21 1.87
C ILE A 132 8.37 16.27 2.80
N HIS A 133 8.09 16.37 4.09
CA HIS A 133 8.70 15.50 5.07
C HIS A 133 8.26 14.06 4.75
N PRO A 134 9.20 13.14 4.46
CA PRO A 134 8.85 11.74 4.35
C PRO A 134 8.21 11.33 5.67
N GLY A 135 6.96 10.92 5.60
CA GLY A 135 6.15 10.64 6.76
C GLY A 135 5.21 9.49 6.46
N ARG A 136 4.93 8.71 7.50
CA ARG A 136 3.87 7.72 7.45
C ARG A 136 2.64 8.32 8.10
N GLN A 137 1.57 8.48 7.33
CA GLN A 137 0.28 8.87 7.88
C GLN A 137 -0.61 7.64 7.96
N TYR A 138 -1.24 7.47 9.12
CA TYR A 138 -2.23 6.43 9.36
C TYR A 138 -3.61 7.07 9.38
N ARG A 139 -4.55 6.46 8.66
CA ARG A 139 -5.96 6.81 8.74
C ARG A 139 -6.75 5.53 8.99
N VAL A 140 -7.44 5.50 10.11
CA VAL A 140 -8.37 4.42 10.46
C VAL A 140 -9.79 4.96 10.29
N ILE A 141 -10.61 4.26 9.51
CA ILE A 141 -12.04 4.55 9.37
C ILE A 141 -12.78 3.32 9.89
N GLU A 142 -13.48 3.48 11.02
CA GLU A 142 -14.29 2.42 11.61
C GLU A 142 -15.78 2.70 11.39
N LYS A 143 -16.45 1.75 10.75
CA LYS A 143 -17.91 1.58 10.78
C LYS A 143 -18.20 0.24 11.45
N ARG A 144 -19.41 0.05 12.00
CA ARG A 144 -19.77 -1.06 12.92
C ARG A 144 -19.20 -2.44 12.55
N ASN A 145 -19.11 -2.82 11.27
CA ASN A 145 -18.46 -4.08 10.84
C ASN A 145 -17.34 -3.92 9.80
N VAL A 146 -16.89 -2.69 9.51
CA VAL A 146 -15.89 -2.41 8.48
C VAL A 146 -14.82 -1.47 9.04
N GLY A 147 -13.61 -2.00 9.22
CA GLY A 147 -12.40 -1.24 9.48
C GLY A 147 -11.61 -1.02 8.19
N ILE A 148 -11.23 0.23 7.90
CA ILE A 148 -10.31 0.56 6.81
C ILE A 148 -9.04 1.14 7.41
N GLU A 149 -7.93 0.43 7.23
CA GLU A 149 -6.60 0.86 7.64
C GLU A 149 -5.83 1.39 6.43
N GLU A 150 -5.69 2.71 6.32
CA GLU A 150 -4.88 3.33 5.27
C GLU A 150 -3.51 3.73 5.81
N THR A 151 -2.46 3.26 5.13
CA THR A 151 -1.09 3.75 5.32
C THR A 151 -0.69 4.58 4.11
N ARG A 152 -0.41 5.86 4.32
CA ARG A 152 0.13 6.76 3.30
C ARG A 152 1.61 6.99 3.55
N GLN A 153 2.41 6.87 2.50
CA GLN A 153 3.86 7.05 2.55
C GLN A 153 4.27 8.01 1.45
N SER A 154 5.22 8.88 1.76
CA SER A 154 5.86 9.76 0.78
C SER A 154 7.33 9.41 0.68
N VAL A 155 7.80 9.22 -0.56
CA VAL A 155 9.20 8.98 -0.91
C VAL A 155 9.67 10.12 -1.78
N ASN A 156 10.92 10.53 -1.65
CA ASN A 156 11.48 11.61 -2.46
C ASN A 156 12.56 11.08 -3.39
N TYR A 157 12.64 11.63 -4.60
CA TYR A 157 13.81 11.47 -5.48
C TYR A 157 14.44 12.83 -5.78
N VAL A 158 15.76 12.89 -5.80
CA VAL A 158 16.47 14.16 -5.93
C VAL A 158 16.50 14.62 -7.39
N VAL A 159 16.17 15.89 -7.60
CA VAL A 159 16.38 16.63 -8.86
C VAL A 159 17.40 17.74 -8.64
N LYS A 160 18.15 18.08 -9.69
CA LYS A 160 19.24 19.07 -9.69
C LYS A 160 19.00 20.09 -10.79
N GLY A 161 19.40 21.33 -10.55
CA GLY A 161 19.30 22.44 -11.49
C GLY A 161 19.43 23.78 -10.76
N ASP A 162 19.81 24.81 -11.51
CA ASP A 162 19.98 26.19 -11.01
C ASP A 162 18.75 27.06 -11.28
N SER A 163 17.81 26.56 -12.08
CA SER A 163 16.52 27.18 -12.37
C SER A 163 15.38 26.17 -12.34
N PHE A 164 14.14 26.66 -12.23
CA PHE A 164 12.95 25.84 -12.37
C PHE A 164 12.90 25.12 -13.72
N GLN A 165 13.35 25.78 -14.78
CA GLN A 165 13.34 25.21 -16.13
C GLN A 165 14.27 24.00 -16.23
N ASP A 166 15.50 24.08 -15.69
CA ASP A 166 16.45 22.96 -15.69
C ASP A 166 15.88 21.74 -14.98
N ILE A 167 15.23 21.96 -13.83
CA ILE A 167 14.62 20.89 -13.03
C ILE A 167 13.43 20.29 -13.76
N HIS A 168 12.58 21.13 -14.32
CA HIS A 168 11.42 20.70 -15.09
C HIS A 168 11.87 19.84 -16.28
N ASP A 169 12.91 20.27 -16.99
CA ASP A 169 13.46 19.53 -18.12
C ASP A 169 14.13 18.24 -17.66
N GLN A 170 14.83 18.23 -16.54
CA GLN A 170 15.36 17.00 -15.95
C GLN A 170 14.25 16.01 -15.58
N ILE A 171 13.09 16.46 -15.12
CA ILE A 171 11.95 15.58 -14.83
C ILE A 171 11.35 15.03 -16.13
N HIS A 172 11.14 15.90 -17.12
CA HIS A 172 10.31 15.61 -18.29
C HIS A 172 11.10 15.21 -19.56
N SER A 173 12.44 15.27 -19.54
CA SER A 173 13.27 14.91 -20.68
C SER A 173 12.99 13.47 -21.13
N LYS A 174 12.87 13.29 -22.45
CA LYS A 174 12.72 11.97 -23.06
C LYS A 174 13.98 11.12 -22.82
N GLU A 175 15.15 11.75 -22.91
CA GLU A 175 16.46 11.13 -22.75
C GLU A 175 16.99 11.41 -21.34
N GLY A 176 17.18 10.35 -20.54
CA GLY A 176 17.79 10.46 -19.21
C GLY A 176 16.96 11.22 -18.15
N GLY A 177 15.71 11.57 -18.44
CA GLY A 177 14.84 12.23 -17.47
C GLY A 177 14.68 11.41 -16.17
N ARG A 178 14.55 12.09 -15.03
CA ARG A 178 14.39 11.46 -13.72
C ARG A 178 12.94 11.17 -13.33
N GLY A 179 11.97 11.75 -14.04
CA GLY A 179 10.55 11.51 -13.80
C GLY A 179 10.11 10.09 -14.15
N PHE A 180 8.92 9.69 -13.71
CA PHE A 180 8.39 8.35 -13.94
C PHE A 180 7.87 8.19 -15.36
N LEU A 181 8.33 7.17 -16.09
CA LEU A 181 7.85 6.89 -17.43
C LEU A 181 6.43 6.30 -17.39
N VAL A 182 5.49 6.97 -18.06
CA VAL A 182 4.12 6.51 -18.30
C VAL A 182 3.81 6.58 -19.80
N SER A 183 2.69 6.00 -20.24
CA SER A 183 2.33 5.91 -21.67
C SER A 183 2.20 7.28 -22.39
N GLY A 184 2.15 8.39 -21.65
CA GLY A 184 2.10 9.75 -22.18
C GLY A 184 3.38 10.58 -21.99
N GLY A 185 4.51 9.97 -21.63
CA GLY A 185 5.77 10.66 -21.32
C GLY A 185 6.17 10.50 -19.85
N ARG A 186 7.06 11.37 -19.37
CA ARG A 186 7.48 11.34 -17.95
C ARG A 186 6.60 12.23 -17.09
N THR A 187 6.24 11.75 -15.90
CA THR A 187 5.55 12.52 -14.85
C THR A 187 6.48 12.84 -13.70
N ALA A 188 6.21 13.95 -13.00
CA ALA A 188 6.98 14.37 -11.83
C ALA A 188 6.74 13.48 -10.61
N SER A 189 5.60 12.79 -10.56
CA SER A 189 5.20 11.95 -9.45
C SER A 189 4.56 10.68 -9.94
N GLN A 190 4.52 9.69 -9.03
CA GLN A 190 3.73 8.48 -9.20
C GLN A 190 3.21 8.05 -7.84
N THR A 191 1.91 7.76 -7.76
CA THR A 191 1.32 7.07 -6.60
C THR A 191 1.10 5.60 -6.92
N LYS A 192 1.71 4.72 -6.12
CA LYS A 192 1.48 3.28 -6.13
C LYS A 192 0.48 2.92 -5.03
N MET A 193 -0.56 2.18 -5.40
CA MET A 193 -1.65 1.82 -4.49
C MET A 193 -1.79 0.31 -4.44
N LYS A 194 -1.93 -0.23 -3.23
CA LYS A 194 -2.22 -1.64 -2.99
C LYS A 194 -3.28 -1.75 -1.91
N ALA A 195 -4.20 -2.68 -2.08
CA ALA A 195 -5.21 -2.97 -1.07
C ALA A 195 -5.44 -4.47 -0.95
N THR A 196 -5.63 -4.93 0.27
CA THR A 196 -6.07 -6.28 0.62
C THR A 196 -7.22 -6.18 1.60
N TRP A 197 -7.99 -7.27 1.74
CA TRP A 197 -9.05 -7.33 2.74
C TRP A 197 -9.13 -8.71 3.38
N SER A 198 -9.66 -8.76 4.59
CA SER A 198 -9.95 -9.97 5.36
C SER A 198 -11.26 -9.78 6.10
N ALA A 199 -11.98 -10.86 6.39
CA ALA A 199 -13.19 -10.82 7.20
C ALA A 199 -13.44 -12.17 7.87
N ASN A 200 -14.31 -12.19 8.88
CA ASN A 200 -14.79 -13.40 9.51
C ASN A 200 -16.08 -13.85 8.84
N LEU A 201 -16.19 -15.15 8.53
CA LEU A 201 -17.42 -15.76 8.05
C LEU A 201 -18.37 -15.98 9.23
N THR A 202 -19.64 -15.66 9.06
CA THR A 202 -20.72 -16.10 9.94
C THR A 202 -21.92 -16.57 9.12
N PHE A 203 -22.82 -17.31 9.76
CA PHE A 203 -24.03 -17.85 9.18
C PHE A 203 -25.24 -17.33 9.96
N GLU A 204 -26.15 -16.65 9.27
CA GLU A 204 -27.30 -15.96 9.86
C GLU A 204 -28.51 -16.15 8.94
N ALA A 205 -29.64 -16.58 9.50
CA ALA A 205 -30.89 -16.83 8.76
C ALA A 205 -30.65 -17.65 7.47
N GLU A 206 -29.96 -18.79 7.62
CA GLU A 206 -29.63 -19.72 6.53
C GLU A 206 -28.71 -19.15 5.43
N ARG A 207 -28.07 -18.01 5.67
CA ARG A 207 -27.17 -17.36 4.70
C ARG A 207 -25.80 -17.10 5.29
N SER A 208 -24.78 -17.33 4.47
CA SER A 208 -23.40 -16.94 4.74
C SER A 208 -23.21 -15.44 4.56
N ARG A 209 -22.49 -14.80 5.48
CA ARG A 209 -22.13 -13.38 5.42
C ARG A 209 -20.76 -13.09 6.03
N TRP A 210 -20.22 -11.92 5.71
CA TRP A 210 -19.02 -11.40 6.38
C TRP A 210 -19.38 -10.55 7.60
N VAL A 211 -18.52 -10.61 8.61
CA VAL A 211 -18.45 -9.70 9.77
C VAL A 211 -16.98 -9.35 10.04
N ASN A 212 -16.74 -8.27 10.78
CA ASN A 212 -15.39 -7.79 11.09
C ASN A 212 -14.51 -7.63 9.83
N ILE A 213 -15.04 -6.97 8.80
CA ILE A 213 -14.32 -6.73 7.56
C ILE A 213 -13.20 -5.74 7.85
N VAL A 214 -11.97 -6.10 7.49
CA VAL A 214 -10.79 -5.23 7.59
C VAL A 214 -10.20 -5.07 6.19
N ILE A 215 -10.14 -3.83 5.71
CA ILE A 215 -9.49 -3.47 4.45
C ILE A 215 -8.18 -2.75 4.79
N LYS A 216 -7.05 -3.29 4.34
CA LYS A 216 -5.73 -2.67 4.52
C LYS A 216 -5.27 -2.09 3.19
N ALA A 217 -4.91 -0.81 3.20
CA ALA A 217 -4.46 -0.09 2.03
C ALA A 217 -3.08 0.55 2.26
N THR A 218 -2.21 0.45 1.27
CA THR A 218 -0.94 1.17 1.24
C THR A 218 -0.89 2.04 -0.01
N MET A 219 -0.68 3.34 0.20
CA MET A 219 -0.51 4.34 -0.85
C MET A 219 0.88 4.96 -0.70
N THR A 220 1.75 4.73 -1.67
CA THR A 220 3.11 5.29 -1.68
C THR A 220 3.22 6.27 -2.82
N THR A 221 3.38 7.55 -2.51
CA THR A 221 3.60 8.60 -3.50
C THR A 221 5.06 8.99 -3.54
N THR A 222 5.65 8.98 -4.73
CA THR A 222 7.01 9.45 -4.92
C THR A 222 7.02 10.85 -5.52
N TYR A 223 7.66 11.80 -4.85
CA TYR A 223 7.75 13.21 -5.24
C TYR A 223 9.18 13.60 -5.61
N PRO A 224 9.37 14.61 -6.47
CA PRO A 224 10.68 15.17 -6.70
C PRO A 224 11.06 16.08 -5.52
N SER A 225 12.33 16.08 -5.15
CA SER A 225 12.91 16.94 -4.13
C SER A 225 14.06 17.73 -4.73
N TRP A 226 14.00 19.04 -4.58
CA TRP A 226 15.07 19.95 -5.03
C TRP A 226 15.74 20.58 -3.81
N ASP A 227 17.06 20.47 -3.76
CA ASP A 227 17.89 21.21 -2.83
C ASP A 227 18.56 22.35 -3.63
N PRO A 228 17.97 23.56 -3.66
CA PRO A 228 18.42 24.62 -4.54
C PRO A 228 19.81 25.12 -4.13
N PRO A 229 20.76 25.25 -5.08
CA PRO A 229 22.04 25.87 -4.79
C PRO A 229 21.90 27.28 -4.21
N PRO A 230 22.87 27.77 -3.40
CA PRO A 230 22.75 29.05 -2.71
C PRO A 230 22.49 30.27 -3.61
N LYS A 231 22.90 30.19 -4.87
CA LYS A 231 22.80 31.27 -5.87
C LYS A 231 21.42 31.34 -6.56
N VAL A 232 20.54 30.36 -6.33
CA VAL A 232 19.21 30.31 -6.95
C VAL A 232 18.35 31.48 -6.45
N LYS A 233 17.78 32.23 -7.39
CA LYS A 233 16.88 33.36 -7.13
C LYS A 233 15.60 32.90 -6.41
N ASP A 234 15.06 33.73 -5.53
CA ASP A 234 13.83 33.40 -4.79
C ASP A 234 12.61 33.21 -5.69
N GLU A 235 12.59 33.86 -6.86
CA GLU A 235 11.56 33.64 -7.88
C GLU A 235 11.52 32.18 -8.37
N GLU A 236 12.68 31.55 -8.59
CA GLU A 236 12.77 30.16 -9.06
C GLU A 236 12.32 29.18 -7.97
N LYS A 237 12.66 29.46 -6.71
CA LYS A 237 12.16 28.71 -5.55
C LYS A 237 10.63 28.82 -5.44
N GLY A 238 10.08 30.01 -5.70
CA GLY A 238 8.63 30.24 -5.75
C GLY A 238 7.93 29.43 -6.84
N LYS A 239 8.50 29.39 -8.05
CA LYS A 239 8.00 28.57 -9.17
C LYS A 239 8.02 27.08 -8.83
N TRP A 240 9.12 26.61 -8.24
CA TRP A 240 9.25 25.23 -7.78
C TRP A 240 8.20 24.86 -6.72
N LYS A 241 8.04 25.69 -5.69
CA LYS A 241 7.06 25.46 -4.64
C LYS A 241 5.66 25.34 -5.21
N LYS A 242 5.25 26.29 -6.06
CA LYS A 242 3.94 26.26 -6.73
C LYS A 242 3.75 25.00 -7.57
N PHE A 243 4.76 24.60 -8.32
CA PHE A 243 4.72 23.36 -9.10
C PHE A 243 4.55 22.13 -8.20
N LEU A 244 5.30 22.05 -7.10
CA LEU A 244 5.22 20.93 -6.18
C LEU A 244 3.87 20.87 -5.47
N ASP A 245 3.31 22.03 -5.07
CA ASP A 245 1.97 22.12 -4.49
C ASP A 245 0.90 21.59 -5.48
N ASP A 246 0.97 21.99 -6.75
CA ASP A 246 0.08 21.49 -7.82
C ASP A 246 0.21 19.96 -8.01
N VAL A 247 1.43 19.43 -7.87
CA VAL A 247 1.71 17.98 -7.96
C VAL A 247 1.12 17.25 -6.74
N VAL A 248 1.33 17.77 -5.53
CA VAL A 248 0.77 17.19 -4.31
C VAL A 248 -0.75 17.17 -4.33
N ASP A 249 -1.38 18.26 -4.75
CA ASP A 249 -2.85 18.32 -4.90
C ASP A 249 -3.36 17.32 -5.96
N HIS A 250 -2.63 17.19 -7.08
CA HIS A 250 -2.95 16.20 -8.10
C HIS A 250 -2.94 14.77 -7.55
N GLU A 251 -1.86 14.36 -6.87
CA GLU A 251 -1.73 13.02 -6.29
C GLU A 251 -2.73 12.77 -5.16
N LYS A 252 -3.06 13.79 -4.37
CA LYS A 252 -4.15 13.72 -3.37
C LYS A 252 -5.49 13.34 -4.01
N GLY A 253 -5.80 13.91 -5.16
CA GLY A 253 -7.02 13.54 -5.90
C GLY A 253 -7.09 12.05 -6.27
N HIS A 254 -5.96 11.44 -6.64
CA HIS A 254 -5.88 10.00 -6.89
C HIS A 254 -6.09 9.18 -5.62
N MET A 255 -5.43 9.57 -4.51
CA MET A 255 -5.59 8.92 -3.21
C MET A 255 -7.05 8.97 -2.74
N ASP A 256 -7.72 10.11 -2.88
CA ASP A 256 -9.12 10.26 -2.47
C ASP A 256 -10.08 9.40 -3.31
N ILE A 257 -9.81 9.25 -4.62
CA ILE A 257 -10.57 8.32 -5.48
C ILE A 257 -10.41 6.88 -4.99
N PHE A 258 -9.19 6.48 -4.67
CA PHE A 258 -8.89 5.13 -4.19
C PHE A 258 -9.53 4.85 -2.83
N SER A 259 -9.36 5.74 -1.85
CA SER A 259 -10.01 5.68 -0.53
C SER A 259 -11.52 5.53 -0.64
N ARG A 260 -12.16 6.33 -1.51
CA ARG A 260 -13.62 6.25 -1.72
C ARG A 260 -14.04 4.91 -2.30
N ALA A 261 -13.27 4.35 -3.24
CA ALA A 261 -13.56 3.05 -3.82
C ALA A 261 -13.42 1.92 -2.78
N LEU A 262 -12.45 2.01 -1.86
CA LEU A 262 -12.31 1.05 -0.76
C LEU A 262 -13.46 1.14 0.23
N ALA A 263 -13.93 2.35 0.56
CA ALA A 263 -15.12 2.53 1.40
C ALA A 263 -16.37 1.90 0.75
N GLN A 264 -16.59 2.14 -0.54
CA GLN A 264 -17.69 1.52 -1.30
C GLN A 264 -17.58 -0.01 -1.35
N ALA A 265 -16.36 -0.54 -1.50
CA ALA A 265 -16.13 -1.98 -1.46
C ALA A 265 -16.47 -2.56 -0.08
N GLY A 266 -16.05 -1.89 1.00
CA GLY A 266 -16.36 -2.31 2.38
C GLY A 266 -17.87 -2.36 2.65
N GLU A 267 -18.59 -1.31 2.26
CA GLU A 267 -20.07 -1.26 2.37
C GLU A 267 -20.74 -2.38 1.57
N SER A 268 -20.26 -2.64 0.35
CA SER A 268 -20.80 -3.71 -0.51
C SER A 268 -20.54 -5.10 0.07
N LEU A 269 -19.36 -5.31 0.69
CA LEU A 269 -19.02 -6.57 1.35
C LEU A 269 -19.82 -6.80 2.64
N GLU A 270 -20.08 -5.74 3.42
CA GLU A 270 -20.88 -5.80 4.65
C GLU A 270 -22.33 -6.20 4.36
N GLY A 271 -22.90 -5.70 3.27
CA GLY A 271 -24.27 -6.04 2.84
C GLY A 271 -24.40 -7.41 2.18
N LEU A 272 -23.31 -8.07 1.80
CA LEU A 272 -23.36 -9.29 1.00
C LEU A 272 -23.87 -10.49 1.82
N ARG A 273 -24.88 -11.18 1.30
CA ARG A 273 -25.41 -12.46 1.81
C ARG A 273 -25.45 -13.47 0.67
N CYS A 274 -25.04 -14.70 0.92
CA CYS A 274 -25.08 -15.79 -0.07
C CYS A 274 -25.53 -17.10 0.59
N GLN A 275 -25.96 -18.08 -0.21
CA GLN A 275 -26.45 -19.35 0.35
C GLN A 275 -25.35 -20.13 1.07
N ASN A 276 -24.12 -20.05 0.54
CA ASN A 276 -22.97 -20.74 1.12
C ASN A 276 -21.69 -19.90 1.04
N ALA A 277 -20.67 -20.33 1.78
CA ALA A 277 -19.39 -19.64 1.90
C ALA A 277 -18.62 -19.54 0.58
N SER A 278 -18.72 -20.55 -0.29
CA SER A 278 -18.04 -20.57 -1.59
C SER A 278 -18.59 -19.49 -2.52
N GLU A 279 -19.92 -19.38 -2.60
CA GLU A 279 -20.58 -18.33 -3.36
C GLU A 279 -20.25 -16.95 -2.79
N LEU A 280 -20.27 -16.81 -1.45
CA LEU A 280 -19.90 -15.59 -0.76
C LEU A 280 -18.49 -15.15 -1.14
N GLN A 281 -17.51 -16.05 -1.07
CA GLN A 281 -16.12 -15.77 -1.40
C GLN A 281 -15.95 -15.35 -2.86
N LYS A 282 -16.60 -16.05 -3.80
CA LYS A 282 -16.57 -15.72 -5.23
C LYS A 282 -17.13 -14.32 -5.50
N LYS A 283 -18.33 -14.03 -5.00
CA LYS A 283 -18.98 -12.72 -5.15
C LYS A 283 -18.18 -11.60 -4.50
N SER A 284 -17.56 -11.87 -3.34
CA SER A 284 -16.73 -10.89 -2.64
C SER A 284 -15.47 -10.52 -3.41
N LYS A 285 -14.77 -11.52 -3.97
CA LYS A 285 -13.61 -11.28 -4.84
C LYS A 285 -13.99 -10.46 -6.06
N GLN A 286 -15.16 -10.75 -6.65
CA GLN A 286 -15.71 -9.98 -7.77
C GLN A 286 -15.98 -8.52 -7.38
N ILE A 287 -16.75 -8.27 -6.31
CA ILE A 287 -17.09 -6.92 -5.81
C ILE A 287 -15.82 -6.11 -5.54
N PHE A 288 -14.86 -6.68 -4.83
CA PHE A 288 -13.61 -6.00 -4.50
C PHE A 288 -12.81 -5.68 -5.77
N GLY A 289 -12.66 -6.65 -6.68
CA GLY A 289 -11.97 -6.45 -7.96
C GLY A 289 -12.65 -5.43 -8.89
N GLU A 290 -13.98 -5.40 -8.93
CA GLU A 290 -14.75 -4.39 -9.66
C GLU A 290 -14.57 -2.99 -9.07
N SER A 291 -14.56 -2.87 -7.75
CA SER A 291 -14.33 -1.60 -7.06
C SER A 291 -12.95 -1.03 -7.41
N LEU A 292 -11.90 -1.87 -7.42
CA LEU A 292 -10.55 -1.45 -7.82
C LEU A 292 -10.48 -1.06 -9.31
N ARG A 293 -11.09 -1.84 -10.22
CA ARG A 293 -11.16 -1.50 -11.65
C ARG A 293 -11.90 -0.18 -11.89
N LYS A 294 -12.99 0.07 -11.15
CA LYS A 294 -13.73 1.33 -11.20
C LYS A 294 -12.88 2.51 -10.72
N ALA A 295 -12.13 2.33 -9.63
CA ALA A 295 -11.19 3.34 -9.13
C ALA A 295 -10.13 3.68 -10.19
N GLU A 296 -9.55 2.67 -10.84
CA GLU A 296 -8.56 2.87 -11.91
C GLU A 296 -9.15 3.67 -13.09
N LYS A 297 -10.38 3.33 -13.52
CA LYS A 297 -11.10 4.09 -14.56
C LYS A 297 -11.35 5.54 -14.13
N GLN A 298 -11.69 5.75 -12.86
CA GLN A 298 -11.91 7.09 -12.30
C GLN A 298 -10.62 7.91 -12.24
N GLN A 299 -9.48 7.30 -11.86
CA GLN A 299 -8.16 7.94 -11.88
C GLN A 299 -7.77 8.39 -13.30
N LYS A 300 -7.90 7.51 -14.30
CA LYS A 300 -7.70 7.88 -15.73
C LYS A 300 -8.66 8.99 -16.17
N GLY A 301 -9.89 8.98 -15.67
CA GLY A 301 -10.86 10.06 -15.90
C GLY A 301 -10.43 11.38 -15.26
N TYR A 302 -9.90 11.32 -14.04
CA TYR A 302 -9.38 12.47 -13.30
C TYR A 302 -8.21 13.13 -14.03
N ASP A 303 -7.23 12.35 -14.49
CA ASP A 303 -6.10 12.85 -15.28
C ASP A 303 -6.55 13.60 -16.53
N ARG A 304 -7.51 13.03 -17.27
CA ARG A 304 -8.06 13.67 -18.48
C ARG A 304 -8.74 15.00 -18.16
N ARG A 305 -9.51 15.08 -17.07
CA ARG A 305 -10.15 16.33 -16.64
C ARG A 305 -9.12 17.39 -16.22
N GLN A 306 -8.10 17.00 -15.47
CA GLN A 306 -7.03 17.91 -15.03
C GLN A 306 -6.23 18.46 -16.23
N ARG A 307 -5.91 17.61 -17.22
CA ARG A 307 -5.27 18.05 -18.48
C ARG A 307 -6.13 19.05 -19.25
N ARG A 308 -7.45 18.83 -19.33
CA ARG A 308 -8.38 19.77 -19.99
C ARG A 308 -8.42 21.13 -19.30
N LYS A 309 -8.49 21.15 -17.96
CA LYS A 309 -8.44 22.41 -17.17
C LYS A 309 -7.18 23.22 -17.48
N LYS A 310 -6.00 22.57 -17.50
CA LYS A 310 -4.72 23.22 -17.83
C LYS A 310 -4.66 23.74 -19.29
N LYS A 311 -5.36 23.11 -20.23
CA LYS A 311 -5.41 23.59 -21.63
C LYS A 311 -6.25 24.87 -21.75
N HIS A 312 -7.38 24.95 -21.04
CA HIS A 312 -8.23 26.14 -21.06
C HIS A 312 -7.60 27.34 -20.36
N SER A 313 -6.84 27.14 -19.28
CA SER A 313 -6.10 28.24 -18.64
C SER A 313 -4.93 28.80 -19.48
N ARG A 314 -4.51 28.11 -20.54
CA ARG A 314 -3.48 28.59 -21.48
C ARG A 314 -4.03 29.47 -22.63
N ILE A 315 -5.33 29.72 -22.67
CA ILE A 315 -6.00 30.62 -23.63
C ILE A 315 -6.14 31.98 -22.91
N LYS A 316 -5.52 33.11 -23.28
CA LYS A 316 -4.95 33.60 -24.54
C LYS A 316 -3.57 34.21 -24.24
N ARG A 317 -2.46 33.63 -24.73
CA ARG A 317 -1.29 34.48 -24.96
C ARG A 317 -1.70 35.46 -26.06
N PRO A 318 -1.59 36.79 -25.87
CA PRO A 318 -1.82 37.72 -26.96
C PRO A 318 -0.93 37.27 -28.12
N ARG A 319 -1.55 36.94 -29.27
CA ARG A 319 -0.80 36.76 -30.51
C ARG A 319 0.05 38.01 -30.63
N LYS A 320 1.37 37.89 -30.53
CA LYS A 320 2.27 39.00 -30.86
C LYS A 320 1.83 39.44 -32.24
N LYS A 321 1.17 40.60 -32.35
CA LYS A 321 0.94 41.24 -33.63
C LYS A 321 2.36 41.40 -34.18
N ALA A 322 2.65 40.77 -35.31
CA ALA A 322 3.90 41.00 -36.01
C ALA A 322 4.01 42.52 -36.20
N LEU A 323 4.99 43.15 -35.56
CA LEU A 323 5.36 44.50 -35.95
C LEU A 323 5.84 44.36 -37.40
N LYS A 324 5.12 45.02 -38.31
CA LYS A 324 5.54 45.21 -39.68
C LYS A 324 6.53 46.36 -39.74
#